data_AF-A0A7G1H1F7-F1
#
_entry.id   AF-A0A7G1H1F7-F1
#
_cell.length_a   1.000
_cell.length_b   1.000
_cell.length_c   1.000
_cell.angle_alpha   90.00
_cell.angle_beta   90.00
_cell.angle_gamma   90.00
#
_symmetry.space_group_name_H-M   'P 1'
#
loop_
_entity.id
_entity.type
_entity.pdbx_description
1 polymer ?
#
loop_
_entity_poly.entity_id
_entity_poly.type
_entity_poly.pdbx_seq_one_letter_code
_entity_poly.pdbx_strand_id
1 'polypeptide(L)' 'MKLIEDTKIASPRTKVMVLTAHLEDEMKQAAEMGSIDVFCTKPFELSEIRRIVNNLMREEKIMV' A
#
# COMPACT_ATOMS: atom_id res chain seq x y z
N MET A 1 12.74 -2.34 2.99
CA MET A 1 12.50 -2.35 1.52
C MET A 1 12.89 -0.98 0.96
N LYS A 2 14.10 -0.83 0.41
CA LYS A 2 14.69 0.49 0.10
C LYS A 2 13.81 1.42 -0.76
N LEU A 3 13.14 0.89 -1.78
CA LEU A 3 12.30 1.70 -2.68
C LEU A 3 11.14 2.39 -1.95
N ILE A 4 10.49 1.69 -1.01
CA ILE A 4 9.34 2.20 -0.28
C ILE A 4 9.80 3.30 0.68
N GLU A 5 10.92 3.08 1.37
CA GLU A 5 11.55 4.06 2.26
C GLU A 5 11.92 5.33 1.49
N ASP A 6 12.65 5.20 0.38
CA ASP A 6 13.05 6.32 -0.47
C ASP A 6 11.83 7.09 -0.99
N THR A 7 10.75 6.38 -1.35
CA THR A 7 9.50 7.00 -1.82
C THR A 7 8.82 7.80 -0.71
N LYS A 8 8.74 7.26 0.51
CA LYS A 8 8.13 7.95 1.65
C LYS A 8 8.99 9.12 2.14
N ILE A 9 10.32 9.03 2.05
CA ILE A 9 11.23 10.16 2.34
C ILE A 9 11.01 11.29 1.33
N ALA A 10 10.97 10.96 0.03
CA ALA A 10 10.78 11.95 -1.03
C ALA A 10 9.35 12.53 -1.05
N SER A 11 8.34 11.72 -0.74
CA SER A 11 6.93 12.11 -0.74
C SER A 11 6.16 11.34 0.34
N PRO A 12 6.07 11.87 1.57
CA PRO A 12 5.45 11.18 2.70
C PRO A 12 3.98 10.81 2.51
N ARG A 13 3.26 11.55 1.66
CA ARG A 13 1.84 11.32 1.36
C ARG A 13 1.59 10.27 0.30
N THR A 14 2.62 9.81 -0.42
CA THR A 14 2.46 8.78 -1.45
C THR A 14 1.90 7.51 -0.84
N LYS A 15 0.72 7.09 -1.29
CA LYS A 15 0.09 5.83 -0.90
C LYS A 15 0.83 4.66 -1.56
N VAL A 16 1.16 3.63 -0.78
CA VAL A 16 1.90 2.46 -1.24
C VAL A 16 1.02 1.22 -1.13
N MET A 17 0.73 0.61 -2.27
CA MET A 17 0.07 -0.69 -2.37
C MET A 17 1.09 -1.74 -2.82
N VAL A 18 1.22 -2.83 -2.07
CA VAL A 18 2.12 -3.95 -2.39
C VAL A 18 1.32 -5.11 -3.00
N LEU A 19 1.79 -5.63 -4.14
CA LEU A 19 1.19 -6.78 -4.83
C LEU A 19 2.03 -8.03 -4.60
N THR A 20 1.53 -9.00 -3.83
CA THR A 20 2.32 -10.13 -3.32
C THR A 20 1.68 -11.50 -3.50
N ALA A 21 2.48 -12.55 -3.60
CA ALA A 21 2.01 -13.94 -3.49
C ALA A 21 2.15 -14.53 -2.07
N HIS A 22 2.87 -13.84 -1.17
CA HIS A 22 3.19 -14.31 0.18
C HIS A 22 2.83 -13.23 1.21
N LEU A 23 1.53 -13.13 1.55
CA LEU A 23 1.02 -12.14 2.50
C LEU A 23 1.75 -12.16 3.85
N GLU A 24 1.88 -13.33 4.49
CA GLU A 24 2.26 -13.37 5.90
C GLU A 24 3.67 -12.84 6.18
N ASP A 25 4.66 -13.28 5.40
CA ASP A 25 6.06 -12.88 5.59
C ASP A 25 6.31 -11.42 5.19
N GLU A 26 5.64 -10.95 4.14
CA GLU A 26 5.78 -9.56 3.68
C GLU A 26 4.99 -8.58 4.57
N MET A 27 3.84 -9.00 5.11
CA MET A 27 3.08 -8.20 6.08
C MET A 27 3.88 -7.99 7.37
N LYS A 28 4.62 -8.99 7.84
CA LYS A 28 5.50 -8.83 9.01
C LYS A 28 6.58 -7.78 8.76
N GLN A 29 7.30 -7.89 7.64
CA GLN A 29 8.34 -6.91 7.28
C GLN A 29 7.78 -5.50 7.09
N ALA A 30 6.57 -5.38 6.56
CA ALA A 30 5.92 -4.09 6.34
C ALA A 30 5.36 -3.44 7.60
N ALA A 31 4.83 -4.24 8.52
CA ALA A 31 4.35 -3.76 9.81
C ALA A 31 5.49 -3.11 10.60
N GLU A 32 6.70 -3.66 10.52
CA GLU A 32 7.91 -3.07 11.11
C GLU A 32 8.29 -1.73 10.46
N MET A 33 7.98 -1.55 9.17
CA MET A 33 8.35 -0.36 8.41
C MET A 33 7.32 0.79 8.49
N GLY A 34 6.07 0.52 8.87
CA GLY A 34 4.99 1.52 8.96
C GLY A 34 4.68 2.28 7.66
N SER A 35 5.24 1.85 6.53
CA SER A 35 5.33 2.63 5.27
C SER A 35 4.44 2.07 4.15
N ILE A 36 3.64 1.04 4.43
CA ILE A 36 2.76 0.38 3.47
C ILE A 36 1.31 0.61 3.90
N ASP A 37 0.48 1.06 2.95
CA ASP A 37 -0.91 1.39 3.21
C ASP A 37 -1.83 0.17 3.01
N VAL A 38 -1.61 -0.61 1.94
CA VAL A 38 -2.42 -1.81 1.64
C VAL A 38 -1.58 -2.90 0.97
N PHE A 39 -1.93 -4.16 1.27
CA PHE A 39 -1.50 -5.34 0.52
C PHE A 39 -2.61 -5.89 -0.37
N CYS A 40 -2.22 -6.41 -1.53
CA CYS A 40 -3.10 -7.14 -2.43
C CYS A 40 -2.43 -8.43 -2.91
N THR A 41 -3.14 -9.54 -2.80
CA THR A 41 -2.63 -10.86 -3.16
C THR A 41 -2.74 -11.22 -4.60
N LYS A 42 -1.76 -11.95 -5.12
CA LYS A 42 -1.83 -12.63 -6.41
C LYS A 42 -2.40 -14.05 -6.24
N PRO A 43 -3.23 -14.52 -7.19
CA PRO A 43 -3.81 -13.75 -8.29
C PRO A 43 -4.88 -12.76 -7.78
N PHE A 44 -5.07 -11.67 -8.51
CA PHE A 44 -6.10 -10.66 -8.19
C PHE A 44 -7.01 -10.41 -9.39
N GLU A 45 -8.22 -9.96 -9.10
CA GLU A 45 -9.12 -9.41 -10.12
C GLU A 45 -8.89 -7.90 -10.30
N LEU A 46 -9.08 -7.39 -11.51
CA LEU A 46 -9.01 -5.95 -11.78
C LEU A 46 -10.08 -5.15 -11.02
N SER A 47 -11.24 -5.78 -10.79
CA SER A 47 -12.33 -5.25 -9.97
C SER A 47 -11.86 -4.93 -8.54
N GLU A 48 -11.02 -5.80 -7.98
CA GLU A 48 -10.46 -5.69 -6.65
C GLU A 48 -9.41 -4.58 -6.56
N ILE A 49 -8.49 -4.51 -7.52
CA ILE A 49 -7.51 -3.41 -7.63
C ILE A 49 -8.23 -2.06 -7.68
N ARG A 50 -9.26 -1.94 -8.52
CA ARG A 50 -10.04 -0.71 -8.65
C ARG A 50 -10.68 -0.31 -7.33
N ARG A 51 -11.22 -1.27 -6.57
CA ARG A 51 -11.81 -1.04 -5.25
C ARG A 51 -10.76 -0.53 -4.26
N ILE A 52 -9.61 -1.19 -4.19
CA ILE A 52 -8.51 -0.84 -3.27
C ILE A 52 -8.00 0.57 -3.56
N VAL A 53 -7.69 0.87 -4.82
CA VAL A 53 -7.19 2.20 -5.22
C VAL A 53 -8.22 3.28 -4.90
N ASN A 54 -9.50 3.05 -5.20
CA ASN A 54 -10.55 4.02 -4.87
C ASN A 54 -10.66 4.29 -3.37
N ASN A 55 -10.43 3.28 -2.53
CA ASN A 55 -10.45 3.45 -1.08
C ASN A 55 -9.22 4.26 -0.62
N LEU A 56 -8.03 3.92 -1.10
CA LEU A 56 -6.79 4.64 -0.78
C LEU A 56 -6.87 6.14 -1.12
N MET A 57 -7.48 6.47 -2.26
CA MET A 57 -7.62 7.87 -2.71
C MET A 57 -8.76 8.63 -2.00
N ARG A 58 -9.71 7.93 -1.37
CA ARG A 58 -10.81 8.58 -0.63
C ARG A 58 -10.39 9.08 0.74
N GLU A 59 -9.40 8.45 1.36
CA GLU A 59 -8.86 8.85 2.67
C GLU A 59 -8.26 10.26 2.69
N GLU A 60 -7.93 10.85 1.53
CA GLU A 60 -7.44 12.24 1.44
C GLU A 60 -8.56 13.30 1.56
N LYS A 61 -9.85 12.91 1.52
CA LYS A 61 -10.98 13.85 1.60
C LYS A 61 -11.47 14.10 3.03
N ILE A 62 -10.58 14.37 3.99
CA ILE A 62 -10.97 15.11 5.20
C ILE A 62 -9.83 16.06 5.59
N MET A 63 -9.92 17.29 5.11
CA MET A 63 -9.41 18.48 5.79
C MET A 63 -10.40 19.60 5.47
N VAL A 64 -11.29 19.87 6.43
CA VAL A 64 -12.10 21.10 6.51
C VAL A 64 -11.22 22.18 7.12
#